data_AF-A0A8I6XGK2-F1
#
_entry.id   AF-A0A8I6XGK2-F1
#
_cell.length_a   1.000
_cell.length_b   1.000
_cell.length_c   1.000
_cell.angle_alpha   90.00
_cell.angle_beta   90.00
_cell.angle_gamma   90.00
#
_symmetry.space_group_name_H-M   'P 1'
#
loop_
_entity.id
_entity.type
_entity.pdbx_description
1 polymer ?
#
loop_
_entity_poly.entity_id
_entity_poly.type
_entity_poly.pdbx_seq_one_letter_code
_entity_poly.pdbx_strand_id
1 'polypeptide(L)'
;MARSWLSGLRSRLGGGSRQDGLGILAFEAAAAMSRLVSLHLSLSDAEVRRLRADVLRAEGVARLTSTDQSRLLRLACGELMASLDRAADDAARLGARCRVLPDAPFLHDFDRVYADAKRGAGLARLDATVGFSRGAAKRFKKMERHVAATAKLYAEMDALTELEASERRMEQWKQHSGPIPAQSSKSRQHADEPSEKLMGELRLQRHKVRRLTEGSLWSVAAHKVAKLMAKSVLAVLARVSVAFGALVPGLPPPLAGGRGWALGHSSGPMHQSMAPNAAIRHSAPIFRPKDTASTSSESIKPPATTVGGSGMELRYANVILSAETLLKALRPAIRNEEAHDGMTELSMRDELYKMLPVTIRAHVKAKLRERLRGGQVDGEAVVTAMDAVDGVLRWLGPMAHDTLRWHDERSMERKQRFSMQPRAPMVQTLHFADRRKTDAAIVEVLVGLSCMCWYDDQRRQPADWNE
;
A
#
# COMPACT_ATOMS: atom_id res chain seq x y z
N MET A 1 -24.61 -18.75 4.92
CA MET A 1 -24.00 -19.17 6.20
C MET A 1 -23.38 -18.03 7.04
N ALA A 2 -23.18 -16.81 6.54
CA ALA A 2 -22.69 -15.67 7.36
C ALA A 2 -23.71 -15.13 8.38
N ARG A 3 -25.01 -15.41 8.21
CA ARG A 3 -26.09 -14.93 9.08
C ARG A 3 -26.18 -15.67 10.43
N SER A 4 -25.75 -16.93 10.52
CA SER A 4 -25.81 -17.70 11.79
C SER A 4 -24.66 -17.38 12.75
N TRP A 5 -23.50 -17.00 12.21
CA TRP A 5 -22.34 -16.56 13.00
C TRP A 5 -22.62 -15.25 13.73
N LEU A 6 -23.25 -14.28 13.04
CA LEU A 6 -23.65 -12.99 13.61
C LEU A 6 -24.73 -13.13 14.69
N SER A 7 -25.70 -14.03 14.50
CA SER A 7 -26.72 -14.30 15.51
C SER A 7 -26.14 -15.02 16.74
N GLY A 8 -25.17 -15.92 16.52
CA GLY A 8 -24.44 -16.61 17.59
C GLY A 8 -23.55 -15.69 18.41
N LEU A 9 -22.87 -14.73 17.79
CA LEU A 9 -22.07 -13.72 18.50
C LEU A 9 -22.95 -12.79 19.35
N ARG A 10 -24.11 -12.41 18.80
CA ARG A 10 -25.08 -11.51 19.46
C ARG A 10 -25.81 -12.17 20.63
N SER A 11 -26.06 -13.48 20.57
CA SER A 11 -26.66 -14.23 21.69
C SER A 11 -25.64 -14.64 22.76
N ARG A 12 -24.39 -14.94 22.38
CA ARG A 12 -23.34 -15.40 23.30
C ARG A 12 -22.62 -14.28 24.07
N LEU A 13 -22.81 -13.01 23.68
CA LEU A 13 -22.24 -11.84 24.36
C LEU A 13 -23.20 -11.12 25.32
N GLY A 14 -24.39 -11.67 25.58
CA GLY A 14 -25.34 -11.12 26.55
C GLY A 14 -26.09 -9.90 26.02
N GLY A 15 -27.42 -10.00 26.03
CA GLY A 15 -28.33 -8.92 25.69
C GLY A 15 -28.31 -7.79 26.72
N GLY A 16 -27.37 -6.87 26.58
CA GLY A 16 -27.52 -5.49 27.05
C GLY A 16 -28.21 -4.66 25.97
N SER A 17 -29.13 -3.79 26.37
CA SER A 17 -30.00 -2.96 25.54
C SER A 17 -29.36 -2.36 24.27
N ARG A 18 -30.20 -2.19 23.23
CA ARG A 18 -29.89 -1.49 21.96
C ARG A 18 -29.20 -0.13 22.25
N GLN A 19 -28.04 0.10 21.61
CA GLN A 19 -27.28 1.37 21.48
C GLN A 19 -26.30 1.58 22.65
N ASP A 20 -24.98 1.42 22.44
CA ASP A 20 -24.18 2.56 21.97
C ASP A 20 -22.90 2.22 21.18
N GLY A 21 -22.35 0.99 21.23
CA GLY A 21 -21.06 0.64 20.62
C GLY A 21 -21.07 0.41 19.09
N LEU A 22 -19.91 0.51 18.42
CA LEU A 22 -19.77 0.24 16.97
C LEU A 22 -20.10 -1.21 16.57
N GLY A 23 -19.87 -2.18 17.47
CA GLY A 23 -19.97 -3.59 17.13
C GLY A 23 -19.03 -3.97 15.98
N ILE A 24 -19.54 -4.72 15.01
CA ILE A 24 -18.78 -5.24 13.86
C ILE A 24 -18.15 -4.11 13.00
N LEU A 25 -18.77 -2.93 12.98
CA LEU A 25 -18.24 -1.77 12.26
C LEU A 25 -16.90 -1.30 12.83
N ALA A 26 -16.52 -1.75 14.03
CA ALA A 26 -15.23 -1.43 14.64
C ALA A 26 -14.04 -1.81 13.74
N PHE A 27 -14.14 -2.91 12.98
CA PHE A 27 -13.06 -3.32 12.08
C PHE A 27 -12.96 -2.45 10.83
N GLU A 28 -14.08 -1.98 10.30
CA GLU A 28 -14.10 -1.02 9.19
C GLU A 28 -13.58 0.34 9.65
N ALA A 29 -14.04 0.82 10.81
CA ALA A 29 -13.54 2.05 11.41
C ALA A 29 -12.05 1.97 11.75
N ALA A 30 -11.56 0.84 12.29
CA ALA A 30 -10.14 0.63 12.55
C ALA A 30 -9.31 0.65 11.25
N ALA A 31 -9.81 0.05 10.17
CA ALA A 31 -9.13 0.08 8.87
C ALA A 31 -9.13 1.49 8.24
N ALA A 32 -10.18 2.28 8.45
CA ALA A 32 -10.21 3.68 8.02
C ALA A 32 -9.27 4.55 8.89
N MET A 33 -9.23 4.32 10.21
CA MET A 33 -8.29 4.99 11.12
C MET A 33 -6.83 4.64 10.79
N SER A 34 -6.52 3.39 10.46
CA SER A 34 -5.14 3.00 10.09
C SER A 34 -4.68 3.72 8.82
N ARG A 35 -5.57 3.86 7.81
CA ARG A 35 -5.33 4.69 6.63
C ARG A 35 -5.07 6.15 6.99
N LEU A 36 -5.87 6.74 7.87
CA LEU A 36 -5.69 8.14 8.30
C LEU A 36 -4.38 8.35 9.04
N VAL A 37 -3.97 7.42 9.90
CA VAL A 37 -2.67 7.46 10.59
C VAL A 37 -1.52 7.32 9.57
N SER A 38 -1.61 6.35 8.66
CA SER A 38 -0.64 6.17 7.58
C SER A 38 -0.46 7.43 6.74
N LEU A 39 -1.56 8.05 6.28
CA LEU A 39 -1.56 9.32 5.55
C LEU A 39 -0.93 10.46 6.36
N HIS A 40 -1.25 10.54 7.66
CA HIS A 40 -0.68 11.56 8.53
C HIS A 40 0.84 11.44 8.66
N LEU A 41 1.36 10.21 8.75
CA LEU A 41 2.79 9.93 8.83
C LEU A 41 3.48 10.20 7.48
N SER A 42 2.88 9.77 6.37
CA SER A 42 3.37 10.05 5.00
C SER A 42 3.44 11.55 4.67
N LEU A 43 2.70 12.39 5.40
CA LEU A 43 2.70 13.85 5.27
C LEU A 43 3.56 14.55 6.33
N SER A 44 4.42 13.83 7.04
CA SER A 44 5.42 14.46 7.90
C SER A 44 6.49 15.15 7.05
N ASP A 45 7.15 16.16 7.62
CA ASP A 45 8.15 16.95 6.90
C ASP A 45 9.32 16.09 6.41
N ALA A 46 9.68 15.03 7.16
CA ALA A 46 10.71 14.08 6.76
C ALA A 46 10.28 13.25 5.53
N GLU A 47 9.05 12.73 5.54
CA GLU A 47 8.51 11.94 4.43
C GLU A 47 8.32 12.78 3.16
N VAL A 48 7.80 14.00 3.31
CA VAL A 48 7.63 14.93 2.17
C VAL A 48 8.99 15.35 1.60
N ARG A 49 10.00 15.55 2.45
CA ARG A 49 11.38 15.79 1.98
C ARG A 49 11.94 14.57 1.26
N ARG A 50 11.82 13.36 1.82
CA ARG A 50 12.28 12.11 1.17
C ARG A 50 11.60 11.92 -0.19
N LEU A 51 10.29 12.14 -0.26
CA LEU A 51 9.54 12.06 -1.51
C LEU A 51 10.18 12.97 -2.56
N ARG A 52 10.40 14.25 -2.23
CA ARG A 52 10.94 15.23 -3.18
C ARG A 52 12.41 15.00 -3.51
N ALA A 53 13.24 14.73 -2.51
CA ALA A 53 14.69 14.62 -2.65
C ALA A 53 15.11 13.32 -3.31
N ASP A 54 14.51 12.20 -2.91
CA ASP A 54 15.01 10.88 -3.24
C ASP A 54 14.06 10.18 -4.22
N VAL A 55 12.78 10.08 -3.87
CA VAL A 55 11.82 9.27 -4.64
C VAL A 55 11.57 9.86 -6.03
N LEU A 56 11.24 11.15 -6.11
CA LEU A 56 10.92 11.80 -7.38
C LEU A 56 12.15 12.02 -8.27
N ARG A 57 13.36 11.90 -7.71
CA ARG A 57 14.63 12.03 -8.43
C ARG A 57 15.31 10.68 -8.67
N ALA A 58 14.71 9.58 -8.23
CA ALA A 58 15.24 8.24 -8.47
C ALA A 58 15.41 8.01 -9.98
N GLU A 59 16.53 7.41 -10.35
CA GLU A 59 16.92 7.22 -11.74
C GLU A 59 15.86 6.45 -12.55
N GLY A 60 15.27 5.40 -11.96
CA GLY A 60 14.20 4.65 -12.60
C GLY A 60 12.94 5.48 -12.87
N VAL A 61 12.57 6.35 -11.93
CA VAL A 61 11.43 7.27 -12.09
C VAL A 61 11.69 8.28 -13.21
N ALA A 62 12.90 8.84 -13.26
CA ALA A 62 13.30 9.78 -14.31
C ALA A 62 13.34 9.12 -15.70
N ARG A 63 13.86 7.89 -15.80
CA ARG A 63 14.00 7.15 -17.07
C ARG A 63 12.64 6.66 -17.59
N LEU A 64 11.85 6.01 -16.73
CA LEU A 64 10.64 5.30 -17.14
C LEU A 64 9.36 6.13 -17.01
N THR A 65 9.24 6.99 -16.00
CA THR A 65 7.98 7.67 -15.68
C THR A 65 7.96 9.11 -16.21
N SER A 66 8.80 9.99 -15.66
CA SER A 66 8.90 11.38 -16.09
C SER A 66 10.05 12.11 -15.39
N THR A 67 10.63 13.11 -16.03
CA THR A 67 11.56 14.07 -15.41
C THR A 67 10.86 15.33 -14.89
N ASP A 68 9.57 15.54 -15.24
CA ASP A 68 8.79 16.69 -14.77
C ASP A 68 8.32 16.48 -13.33
N GLN A 69 9.01 17.14 -12.39
CA GLN A 69 8.69 17.07 -10.96
C GLN A 69 7.27 17.54 -10.65
N SER A 70 6.73 18.51 -11.41
CA SER A 70 5.37 19.02 -11.18
C SER A 70 4.34 17.93 -11.50
N ARG A 71 4.53 17.19 -12.60
CA ARG A 71 3.70 16.04 -12.97
C ARG A 71 3.79 14.93 -11.93
N LEU A 72 5.00 14.59 -11.48
CA LEU A 72 5.19 13.55 -10.48
C LEU A 72 4.54 13.91 -9.13
N LEU A 73 4.64 15.18 -8.71
CA LEU A 73 3.97 15.67 -7.50
C LEU A 73 2.45 15.64 -7.64
N ARG A 74 1.90 15.96 -8.82
CA ARG A 74 0.45 15.83 -9.08
C ARG A 74 -0.02 14.39 -8.96
N LEU A 75 0.75 13.42 -9.49
CA LEU A 75 0.44 11.99 -9.36
C LEU A 75 0.46 11.53 -7.89
N ALA A 76 1.52 11.87 -7.15
CA ALA A 76 1.65 11.52 -5.73
C ALA A 76 0.55 12.17 -4.88
N CYS A 77 0.24 13.46 -5.12
CA CYS A 77 -0.85 14.15 -4.44
C CYS A 77 -2.21 13.53 -4.78
N GLY A 78 -2.44 13.17 -6.05
CA GLY A 78 -3.66 12.50 -6.48
C GLY A 78 -3.89 11.19 -5.71
N GLU A 79 -2.86 10.35 -5.59
CA GLU A 79 -2.94 9.10 -4.84
C GLU A 79 -3.27 9.30 -3.35
N LEU A 80 -2.62 10.28 -2.71
CA LEU A 80 -2.89 10.65 -1.31
C LEU A 80 -4.33 11.14 -1.17
N MET A 81 -4.80 11.98 -2.09
CA MET A 81 -6.16 12.50 -2.09
C MET A 81 -7.21 11.41 -2.31
N ALA A 82 -7.00 10.45 -3.22
CA ALA A 82 -7.93 9.32 -3.38
C ALA A 82 -7.95 8.39 -2.16
N SER A 83 -6.83 8.27 -1.45
CA SER A 83 -6.78 7.53 -0.18
C SER A 83 -7.50 8.27 0.94
N LEU A 84 -7.41 9.60 0.96
CA LEU A 84 -8.16 10.46 1.88
C LEU A 84 -9.66 10.45 1.58
N ASP A 85 -10.06 10.53 0.30
CA ASP A 85 -11.45 10.48 -0.14
C ASP A 85 -12.13 9.19 0.35
N ARG A 86 -11.47 8.03 0.21
CA ARG A 86 -11.98 6.76 0.76
C ARG A 86 -12.20 6.81 2.27
N ALA A 87 -11.29 7.42 3.02
CA ALA A 87 -11.44 7.58 4.46
C ALA A 87 -12.52 8.61 4.84
N ALA A 88 -12.73 9.64 4.01
CA ALA A 88 -13.81 10.59 4.15
C ALA A 88 -15.16 9.91 3.96
N ASP A 89 -15.30 9.08 2.92
CA ASP A 89 -16.52 8.30 2.66
C ASP A 89 -16.85 7.35 3.82
N ASP A 90 -15.84 6.70 4.42
CA ASP A 90 -16.04 5.86 5.61
C ASP A 90 -16.51 6.69 6.82
N ALA A 91 -15.92 7.86 7.02
CA ALA A 91 -16.30 8.76 8.10
C ALA A 91 -17.73 9.29 7.93
N ALA A 92 -18.13 9.64 6.70
CA ALA A 92 -19.47 10.10 6.38
C ALA A 92 -20.51 8.99 6.52
N ARG A 93 -20.23 7.77 6.02
CA ARG A 93 -21.11 6.61 6.22
C ARG A 93 -21.33 6.30 7.69
N LEU A 94 -20.29 6.44 8.53
CA LEU A 94 -20.42 6.28 9.98
C LEU A 94 -21.18 7.45 10.62
N GLY A 95 -20.94 8.68 10.14
CA GLY A 95 -21.62 9.90 10.58
C GLY A 95 -23.13 9.89 10.32
N ALA A 96 -23.55 9.52 9.11
CA ALA A 96 -24.95 9.42 8.71
C ALA A 96 -25.76 8.40 9.52
N ARG A 97 -25.09 7.39 10.11
CA ARG A 97 -25.72 6.40 11.00
C ARG A 97 -25.86 6.90 12.43
N CYS A 98 -25.19 7.98 12.80
CA CYS A 98 -25.31 8.57 14.13
C CYS A 98 -26.61 9.37 14.20
N ARG A 99 -27.38 9.23 15.28
CA ARG A 99 -28.50 10.15 15.54
C ARG A 99 -27.99 11.58 15.59
N VAL A 100 -28.86 12.55 15.28
CA VAL A 100 -28.54 13.99 15.34
C VAL A 100 -28.00 14.32 16.72
N LEU A 101 -26.71 14.69 16.78
CA LEU A 101 -26.04 15.13 17.99
C LEU A 101 -25.93 16.66 17.97
N PRO A 102 -26.38 17.35 19.04
CA PRO A 102 -26.21 18.80 19.18
C PRO A 102 -24.72 19.24 19.08
N ASP A 103 -23.79 18.41 19.55
CA ASP A 103 -22.36 18.77 19.68
C ASP A 103 -21.50 18.57 18.41
N ALA A 104 -22.11 18.12 17.30
CA ALA A 104 -21.40 17.87 16.04
C ALA A 104 -22.34 17.82 14.82
N PRO A 105 -23.05 18.92 14.49
CA PRO A 105 -24.00 18.95 13.37
C PRO A 105 -23.32 18.69 12.01
N PHE A 106 -22.04 19.03 11.87
CA PHE A 106 -21.26 18.82 10.64
C PHE A 106 -21.07 17.35 10.25
N LEU A 107 -21.38 16.39 11.13
CA LEU A 107 -21.25 14.96 10.84
C LEU A 107 -22.35 14.41 9.95
N HIS A 108 -23.54 15.02 9.97
CA HIS A 108 -24.67 14.60 9.12
C HIS A 108 -24.40 14.88 7.65
N ASP A 109 -23.84 16.07 7.37
CA ASP A 109 -23.52 16.52 6.01
C ASP A 109 -22.01 16.46 5.72
N PHE A 110 -21.28 15.53 6.37
CA PHE A 110 -19.82 15.51 6.28
C PHE A 110 -19.32 15.36 4.84
N ASP A 111 -20.00 14.59 4.00
CA ASP A 111 -19.69 14.46 2.57
C ASP A 111 -19.65 15.81 1.87
N ARG A 112 -20.67 16.65 2.12
CA ARG A 112 -20.77 18.00 1.55
C ARG A 112 -19.70 18.91 2.11
N VAL A 113 -19.53 18.91 3.44
CA VAL A 113 -18.51 19.71 4.13
C VAL A 113 -17.11 19.39 3.61
N TYR A 114 -16.78 18.11 3.43
CA TYR A 114 -15.50 17.67 2.89
C TYR A 114 -15.33 18.07 1.42
N ALA A 115 -16.37 17.89 0.58
CA ALA A 115 -16.33 18.30 -0.81
C ALA A 115 -16.17 19.82 -1.01
N ASP A 116 -16.81 20.63 -0.15
CA ASP A 116 -16.66 22.08 -0.11
C ASP A 116 -15.23 22.46 0.32
N ALA A 117 -14.72 21.84 1.40
CA ALA A 117 -13.36 22.06 1.88
C ALA A 117 -12.30 21.73 0.82
N LYS A 118 -12.48 20.64 0.07
CA LYS A 118 -11.60 20.22 -1.03
C LYS A 118 -11.58 21.21 -2.20
N ARG A 119 -12.71 21.87 -2.48
CA ARG A 119 -12.83 22.95 -3.49
C ARG A 119 -12.20 24.28 -3.06
N GLY A 120 -11.56 24.33 -1.90
CA GLY A 120 -10.94 25.56 -1.37
C GLY A 120 -11.91 26.47 -0.62
N ALA A 121 -13.13 26.02 -0.35
CA ALA A 121 -14.09 26.81 0.41
C ALA A 121 -13.72 26.80 1.91
N GLY A 122 -13.10 27.88 2.38
CA GLY A 122 -13.14 28.28 3.78
C GLY A 122 -12.54 27.28 4.79
N LEU A 123 -11.51 26.52 4.42
CA LEU A 123 -10.85 25.56 5.33
C LEU A 123 -10.44 26.20 6.67
N ALA A 124 -10.02 27.47 6.67
CA ALA A 124 -9.72 28.23 7.88
C ALA A 124 -10.95 28.56 8.73
N ARG A 125 -12.08 28.91 8.10
CA ARG A 125 -13.35 29.14 8.81
C ARG A 125 -13.88 27.83 9.39
N LEU A 126 -13.76 26.75 8.62
CA LEU A 126 -14.13 25.41 9.07
C LEU A 126 -13.25 24.95 10.24
N ASP A 127 -11.96 25.30 10.25
CA ASP A 127 -11.10 24.99 11.39
C ASP A 127 -11.46 25.81 12.62
N ALA A 128 -11.84 27.08 12.46
CA ALA A 128 -12.30 27.91 13.57
C ALA A 128 -13.57 27.34 14.23
N THR A 129 -14.48 26.75 13.45
CA THR A 129 -15.72 26.15 13.98
C THR A 129 -15.55 24.71 14.48
N VAL A 130 -14.83 23.87 13.74
CA VAL A 130 -14.69 22.42 14.03
C VAL A 130 -13.47 22.13 14.89
N GLY A 131 -12.42 22.95 14.81
CA GLY A 131 -11.16 22.81 15.55
C GLY A 131 -10.41 21.53 15.21
N PHE A 132 -10.13 21.29 13.93
CA PHE A 132 -9.48 20.08 13.43
C PHE A 132 -7.96 20.20 13.31
N SER A 133 -7.38 21.39 13.41
CA SER A 133 -5.92 21.58 13.50
C SER A 133 -5.44 21.37 14.95
N ARG A 134 -6.10 22.03 15.90
CA ARG A 134 -5.73 21.99 17.34
C ARG A 134 -5.86 20.57 17.88
N GLY A 135 -4.79 20.07 18.48
CA GLY A 135 -4.76 18.72 19.06
C GLY A 135 -4.80 17.58 18.03
N ALA A 136 -4.47 17.83 16.76
CA ALA A 136 -4.41 16.79 15.72
C ALA A 136 -3.46 15.64 16.11
N ALA A 137 -2.25 15.95 16.59
CA ALA A 137 -1.29 14.93 17.04
C ALA A 137 -1.87 14.00 18.13
N LYS A 138 -2.59 14.56 19.12
CA LYS A 138 -3.27 13.78 20.16
C LYS A 138 -4.38 12.89 19.58
N ARG A 139 -5.12 13.37 18.57
CA ARG A 139 -6.13 12.57 17.87
C ARG A 139 -5.53 11.41 17.10
N PHE A 140 -4.46 11.61 16.33
CA PHE A 140 -3.78 10.52 15.64
C PHE A 140 -3.19 9.50 16.62
N LYS A 141 -2.61 9.96 17.74
CA LYS A 141 -2.14 9.04 18.79
C LYS A 141 -3.28 8.23 19.42
N LYS A 142 -4.46 8.83 19.56
CA LYS A 142 -5.67 8.13 20.01
C LYS A 142 -6.14 7.09 18.99
N MET A 143 -6.12 7.43 17.69
CA MET A 143 -6.42 6.48 16.61
C MET A 143 -5.46 5.29 16.63
N GLU A 144 -4.15 5.52 16.76
CA GLU A 144 -3.14 4.44 16.86
C GLU A 144 -3.50 3.42 17.96
N ARG A 145 -3.83 3.90 19.16
CA ARG A 145 -4.23 3.05 20.29
C ARG A 145 -5.49 2.24 19.98
N HIS A 146 -6.49 2.89 19.38
CA HIS A 146 -7.74 2.23 18.99
C HIS A 146 -7.53 1.17 17.89
N VAL A 147 -6.71 1.47 16.89
CA VAL A 147 -6.36 0.53 15.83
C VAL A 147 -5.60 -0.66 16.41
N ALA A 148 -4.61 -0.43 17.27
CA ALA A 148 -3.83 -1.51 17.91
C ALA A 148 -4.71 -2.43 18.77
N ALA A 149 -5.60 -1.87 19.60
CA ALA A 149 -6.53 -2.65 20.41
C ALA A 149 -7.51 -3.47 19.55
N THR A 150 -8.01 -2.87 18.47
CA THR A 150 -8.98 -3.52 17.56
C THR A 150 -8.31 -4.58 16.66
N ALA A 151 -7.06 -4.36 16.24
CA ALA A 151 -6.25 -5.35 15.54
C ALA A 151 -5.94 -6.56 16.41
N LYS A 152 -5.64 -6.33 17.70
CA LYS A 152 -5.48 -7.41 18.70
C LYS A 152 -6.78 -8.19 18.86
N LEU A 153 -7.92 -7.52 19.01
CA LEU A 153 -9.22 -8.20 19.05
C LEU A 153 -9.44 -9.07 17.80
N TYR A 154 -9.16 -8.53 16.61
CA TYR A 154 -9.33 -9.25 15.34
C TYR A 154 -8.49 -10.54 15.29
N ALA A 155 -7.21 -10.48 15.68
CA ALA A 155 -6.33 -11.64 15.72
C ALA A 155 -6.82 -12.72 16.72
N GLU A 156 -7.33 -12.30 17.87
CA GLU A 156 -7.78 -13.22 18.93
C GLU A 156 -9.15 -13.85 18.62
N MET A 157 -10.02 -13.12 17.90
CA MET A 157 -11.27 -13.67 17.36
C MET A 157 -11.02 -14.72 16.27
N ASP A 158 -9.97 -14.51 15.47
CA ASP A 158 -9.58 -15.48 14.45
C ASP A 158 -8.96 -16.74 15.07
N ALA A 159 -8.05 -16.60 16.04
CA ALA A 159 -7.54 -17.73 16.82
C ALA A 159 -8.66 -18.51 17.55
N LEU A 160 -9.68 -17.80 18.05
CA LEU A 160 -10.88 -18.46 18.59
C LEU A 160 -11.63 -19.26 17.52
N THR A 161 -11.71 -18.74 16.29
CA THR A 161 -12.37 -19.44 15.18
C THR A 161 -11.62 -20.72 14.80
N GLU A 162 -10.29 -20.70 14.82
CA GLU A 162 -9.43 -21.87 14.60
C GLU A 162 -9.61 -22.93 15.71
N LEU A 163 -9.69 -22.51 16.98
CA LEU A 163 -9.97 -23.39 18.11
C LEU A 163 -11.38 -23.99 18.08
N GLU A 164 -12.39 -23.21 17.69
CA GLU A 164 -13.74 -23.76 17.48
C GLU A 164 -13.79 -24.72 16.28
N ALA A 165 -12.91 -24.54 15.28
CA ALA A 165 -12.77 -25.49 14.19
C ALA A 165 -12.05 -26.78 14.61
N SER A 166 -11.07 -26.72 15.53
CA SER A 166 -10.47 -27.94 16.11
C SER A 166 -11.45 -28.68 17.02
N GLU A 167 -12.29 -27.98 17.80
CA GLU A 167 -13.40 -28.57 18.57
C GLU A 167 -14.35 -29.36 17.66
N ARG A 168 -14.85 -28.75 16.58
CA ARG A 168 -15.74 -29.44 15.62
C ARG A 168 -15.08 -30.65 14.97
N ARG A 169 -13.79 -30.56 14.61
CA ARG A 169 -13.04 -31.69 14.03
C ARG A 169 -12.88 -32.83 15.03
N MET A 170 -12.65 -32.51 16.31
CA MET A 170 -12.55 -33.50 17.37
C MET A 170 -13.90 -34.18 17.63
N GLU A 171 -15.00 -33.42 17.67
CA GLU A 171 -16.36 -33.96 17.81
C GLU A 171 -16.72 -34.88 16.63
N GLN A 172 -16.40 -34.45 15.40
CA GLN A 172 -16.57 -35.28 14.21
C GLN A 172 -15.75 -36.56 14.31
N TRP A 173 -14.48 -36.49 14.72
CA TRP A 173 -13.66 -37.68 14.89
C TRP A 173 -14.26 -38.65 15.92
N LYS A 174 -14.70 -38.15 17.08
CA LYS A 174 -15.41 -38.95 18.11
C LYS A 174 -16.68 -39.62 17.59
N GLN A 175 -17.39 -39.01 16.64
CA GLN A 175 -18.61 -39.56 16.04
C GLN A 175 -18.34 -40.63 14.97
N HIS A 176 -17.21 -40.56 14.26
CA HIS A 176 -16.85 -41.48 13.17
C HIS A 176 -15.88 -42.59 13.62
N SER A 177 -15.23 -42.43 14.77
CA SER A 177 -14.52 -43.53 15.44
C SER A 177 -15.54 -44.49 16.05
N GLY A 178 -15.61 -45.72 15.52
CA GLY A 178 -16.47 -46.79 16.07
C GLY A 178 -16.11 -47.15 17.53
N PRO A 179 -16.94 -47.97 18.23
CA PRO A 179 -16.69 -48.35 19.61
C PRO A 179 -15.35 -49.08 19.71
N ILE A 180 -14.34 -48.47 20.33
CA ILE A 180 -13.09 -49.15 20.68
C ILE A 180 -13.44 -50.16 21.79
N PRO A 181 -13.05 -51.46 21.67
CA PRO A 181 -13.28 -52.45 22.71
C PRO A 181 -12.78 -51.92 24.05
N ALA A 182 -13.60 -52.03 25.10
CA ALA A 182 -13.31 -51.49 26.43
C ALA A 182 -12.05 -52.12 27.04
N GLN A 183 -10.87 -51.63 26.66
CA GLN A 183 -9.64 -51.89 27.37
C GLN A 183 -9.63 -51.07 28.65
N SER A 184 -9.27 -51.73 29.75
CA SER A 184 -9.30 -51.32 31.17
C SER A 184 -9.36 -49.80 31.47
N SER A 185 -10.06 -49.48 32.56
CA SER A 185 -10.34 -48.14 33.13
C SER A 185 -9.19 -47.13 33.19
N LYS A 186 -7.92 -47.54 33.01
CA LYS A 186 -6.75 -46.65 32.90
C LYS A 186 -6.62 -45.95 31.53
N SER A 187 -7.17 -46.51 30.45
CA SER A 187 -7.06 -45.93 29.10
C SER A 187 -8.04 -44.76 28.84
N ARG A 188 -9.18 -44.74 29.52
CA ARG A 188 -10.18 -43.64 29.42
C ARG A 188 -9.66 -42.30 29.93
N GLN A 189 -8.87 -42.31 31.02
CA GLN A 189 -8.30 -41.07 31.58
C GLN A 189 -7.40 -40.33 30.58
N HIS A 190 -6.58 -41.04 29.80
CA HIS A 190 -5.72 -40.43 28.78
C HIS A 190 -6.47 -40.02 27.50
N ALA A 191 -7.66 -40.59 27.22
CA ALA A 191 -8.47 -40.21 26.07
C ALA A 191 -9.27 -38.92 26.29
N ASP A 192 -9.67 -38.64 27.53
CA ASP A 192 -10.41 -37.43 27.90
C ASP A 192 -9.49 -36.21 28.12
N GLU A 193 -8.23 -36.43 28.50
CA GLU A 193 -7.24 -35.38 28.78
C GLU A 193 -7.01 -34.37 27.62
N PRO A 194 -6.84 -34.77 26.34
CA PRO A 194 -6.72 -33.84 25.22
C PRO A 194 -7.99 -33.02 24.97
N SER A 195 -9.16 -33.63 25.23
CA SER A 195 -10.47 -32.98 25.07
C SER A 195 -10.70 -31.93 26.16
N GLU A 196 -10.38 -32.26 27.42
CA GLU A 196 -10.50 -31.32 28.54
C GLU A 196 -9.54 -30.13 28.39
N LYS A 197 -8.30 -30.39 27.95
CA LYS A 197 -7.33 -29.33 27.66
C LYS A 197 -7.83 -28.36 26.59
N LEU A 198 -8.33 -28.89 25.47
CA LEU A 198 -8.91 -28.07 24.40
C LEU A 198 -10.10 -27.23 24.90
N MET A 199 -11.01 -27.83 25.68
CA MET A 199 -12.14 -27.12 26.25
C MET A 199 -11.72 -26.02 27.24
N GLY A 200 -10.66 -26.27 28.03
CA GLY A 200 -10.04 -25.27 28.89
C GLY A 200 -9.47 -24.09 28.10
N GLU A 201 -8.69 -24.36 27.06
CA GLU A 201 -8.13 -23.35 26.15
C GLU A 201 -9.24 -22.51 25.49
N LEU A 202 -10.32 -23.16 25.05
CA LEU A 202 -11.45 -22.50 24.40
C LEU A 202 -12.19 -21.55 25.36
N ARG A 203 -12.39 -21.96 26.63
CA ARG A 203 -12.97 -21.09 27.67
C ARG A 203 -12.10 -19.87 27.95
N LEU A 204 -10.78 -20.07 28.07
CA LEU A 204 -9.81 -18.99 28.27
C LEU A 204 -9.82 -18.02 27.08
N GLN A 205 -9.81 -18.54 25.86
CA GLN A 205 -9.84 -17.74 24.65
C GLN A 205 -11.14 -16.95 24.51
N ARG A 206 -12.30 -17.55 24.80
CA ARG A 206 -13.59 -16.84 24.82
C ARG A 206 -13.58 -15.69 25.85
N HIS A 207 -13.03 -15.91 27.04
CA HIS A 207 -12.92 -14.86 28.04
C HIS A 207 -11.95 -13.74 27.59
N LYS A 208 -10.83 -14.09 26.98
CA LYS A 208 -9.86 -13.14 26.40
C LYS A 208 -10.50 -12.25 25.34
N VAL A 209 -11.26 -12.84 24.41
CA VAL A 209 -12.01 -12.10 23.38
C VAL A 209 -13.01 -11.13 24.01
N ARG A 210 -13.78 -11.55 25.02
CA ARG A 210 -14.72 -10.66 25.73
C ARG A 210 -14.05 -9.42 26.32
N ARG A 211 -12.93 -9.58 27.04
CA ARG A 211 -12.18 -8.45 27.60
C ARG A 211 -11.65 -7.51 26.52
N LEU A 212 -11.17 -8.06 25.40
CA LEU A 212 -10.66 -7.25 24.28
C LEU A 212 -11.79 -6.51 23.56
N THR A 213 -12.98 -7.08 23.48
CA THR A 213 -14.17 -6.41 22.96
C THR A 213 -14.48 -5.14 23.75
N GLU A 214 -14.45 -5.20 25.08
CA GLU A 214 -14.69 -4.05 25.96
C GLU A 214 -13.63 -2.96 25.81
N GLY A 215 -12.36 -3.31 25.60
CA GLY A 215 -11.25 -2.37 25.46
C GLY A 215 -10.96 -1.86 24.03
N SER A 216 -11.69 -2.35 23.01
CA SER A 216 -11.46 -2.01 21.60
C SER A 216 -12.47 -0.99 21.08
N LEU A 217 -12.41 -0.65 19.78
CA LEU A 217 -13.43 0.18 19.14
C LEU A 217 -14.84 -0.44 19.16
N TRP A 218 -14.97 -1.75 19.41
CA TRP A 218 -16.25 -2.45 19.43
C TRP A 218 -17.25 -1.86 20.42
N SER A 219 -16.78 -1.45 21.60
CA SER A 219 -17.58 -0.86 22.67
C SER A 219 -17.71 0.67 22.57
N VAL A 220 -16.93 1.32 21.70
CA VAL A 220 -16.89 2.79 21.59
C VAL A 220 -18.09 3.31 20.81
N ALA A 221 -18.65 4.42 21.27
CA ALA A 221 -19.82 5.00 20.63
C ALA A 221 -19.58 5.53 19.20
N ALA A 222 -20.49 5.20 18.29
CA ALA A 222 -20.38 5.52 16.85
C ALA A 222 -20.10 7.00 16.57
N HIS A 223 -20.83 7.90 17.24
CA HIS A 223 -20.66 9.34 17.08
C HIS A 223 -19.26 9.84 17.51
N LYS A 224 -18.66 9.23 18.55
CA LYS A 224 -17.30 9.59 19.01
C LYS A 224 -16.26 9.18 17.98
N VAL A 225 -16.44 8.01 17.38
CA VAL A 225 -15.56 7.47 16.33
C VAL A 225 -15.70 8.30 15.04
N ALA A 226 -16.93 8.58 14.59
CA ALA A 226 -17.20 9.42 13.43
C ALA A 226 -16.61 10.83 13.59
N LYS A 227 -16.84 11.48 14.74
CA LYS A 227 -16.24 12.80 15.07
C LYS A 227 -14.72 12.77 15.01
N LEU A 228 -14.11 11.73 15.57
CA LEU A 228 -12.66 11.55 15.56
C LEU A 228 -12.14 11.40 14.12
N MET A 229 -12.77 10.56 13.30
CA MET A 229 -12.40 10.32 11.91
C MET A 229 -12.58 11.57 11.04
N ALA A 230 -13.75 12.21 11.06
CA ALA A 230 -14.06 13.38 10.26
C ALA A 230 -13.10 14.55 10.55
N LYS A 231 -12.78 14.81 11.83
CA LYS A 231 -11.78 15.81 12.20
C LYS A 231 -10.37 15.44 11.72
N SER A 232 -10.00 14.16 11.77
CA SER A 232 -8.70 13.73 11.24
C SER A 232 -8.62 13.83 9.72
N VAL A 233 -9.70 13.53 8.99
CA VAL A 233 -9.79 13.71 7.52
C VAL A 233 -9.51 15.18 7.15
N LEU A 234 -10.19 16.13 7.80
CA LEU A 234 -9.98 17.56 7.56
C LEU A 234 -8.55 18.00 7.93
N ALA A 235 -7.98 17.46 9.01
CA ALA A 235 -6.61 17.71 9.40
C ALA A 235 -5.61 17.21 8.35
N VAL A 236 -5.82 16.01 7.79
CA VAL A 236 -4.99 15.47 6.71
C VAL A 236 -5.15 16.34 5.46
N LEU A 237 -6.36 16.74 5.08
CA LEU A 237 -6.60 17.63 3.94
C LEU A 237 -5.81 18.94 4.07
N ALA A 238 -5.82 19.55 5.25
CA ALA A 238 -5.03 20.75 5.52
C ALA A 238 -3.52 20.50 5.38
N ARG A 239 -3.02 19.35 5.85
CA ARG A 239 -1.59 18.98 5.68
C ARG A 239 -1.22 18.73 4.22
N VAL A 240 -2.09 18.06 3.44
CA VAL A 240 -1.89 17.90 1.98
C VAL A 240 -1.82 19.27 1.30
N SER A 241 -2.72 20.18 1.67
CA SER A 241 -2.78 21.54 1.13
C SER A 241 -1.48 22.31 1.41
N VAL A 242 -0.91 22.19 2.61
CA VAL A 242 0.40 22.77 2.96
C VAL A 242 1.54 22.10 2.18
N ALA A 243 1.53 20.76 2.10
CA ALA A 243 2.62 19.99 1.51
C ALA A 243 2.66 20.07 -0.03
N PHE A 244 1.54 20.31 -0.71
CA PHE A 244 1.47 20.27 -2.18
C PHE A 244 0.88 21.54 -2.83
N GLY A 245 0.25 22.43 -2.06
CA GLY A 245 -0.53 23.55 -2.58
C GLY A 245 0.24 24.55 -3.46
N ALA A 246 1.54 24.71 -3.24
CA ALA A 246 2.37 25.59 -4.09
C ALA A 246 2.67 25.00 -5.48
N LEU A 247 2.50 23.68 -5.67
CA LEU A 247 3.01 22.93 -6.82
C LEU A 247 1.90 22.17 -7.57
N VAL A 248 0.71 22.06 -6.97
CA VAL A 248 -0.46 21.38 -7.54
C VAL A 248 -1.65 22.34 -7.57
N PRO A 249 -2.03 22.87 -8.75
CA PRO A 249 -3.21 23.70 -8.91
C PRO A 249 -4.49 22.95 -8.48
N GLY A 250 -5.42 23.65 -7.82
CA GLY A 250 -6.71 23.10 -7.40
C GLY A 250 -6.77 22.55 -5.97
N LEU A 251 -5.67 22.57 -5.21
CA LEU A 251 -5.71 22.32 -3.77
C LEU A 251 -6.23 23.54 -2.98
N PRO A 252 -6.86 23.33 -1.81
CA PRO A 252 -7.24 24.42 -0.93
C PRO A 252 -6.02 25.28 -0.57
N PRO A 253 -6.18 26.61 -0.42
CA PRO A 253 -5.11 27.42 0.14
C PRO A 253 -4.76 26.91 1.55
N PRO A 254 -3.45 26.85 1.90
CA PRO A 254 -3.04 26.47 3.23
C PRO A 254 -3.65 27.39 4.29
N LEU A 255 -3.83 26.87 5.50
CA LEU A 255 -4.33 27.64 6.65
C LEU A 255 -3.38 28.81 6.95
N ALA A 256 -3.65 29.98 6.36
CA ALA A 256 -2.92 31.21 6.64
C ALA A 256 -3.36 31.75 8.00
N GLY A 257 -2.50 31.63 9.01
CA GLY A 257 -2.69 32.24 10.32
C GLY A 257 -2.93 31.24 11.44
N GLY A 258 -1.85 30.88 12.14
CA GLY A 258 -1.90 30.15 13.40
C GLY A 258 -0.55 29.51 13.70
N ARG A 259 0.14 30.01 14.74
CA ARG A 259 1.46 29.59 15.23
C ARG A 259 1.51 28.10 15.64
N GLY A 260 1.44 27.18 14.69
CA GLY A 260 1.51 25.73 14.94
C GLY A 260 2.42 24.97 13.97
N TRP A 261 2.66 25.53 12.78
CA TRP A 261 3.47 24.90 11.74
C TRP A 261 4.19 25.98 10.94
N ALA A 262 5.11 26.71 11.57
CA ALA A 262 6.02 27.59 10.84
C ALA A 262 7.00 26.70 10.08
N LEU A 263 6.92 26.72 8.74
CA LEU A 263 8.04 26.32 7.89
C LEU A 263 9.23 27.20 8.29
N GLY A 264 10.30 26.58 8.78
CA GLY A 264 11.57 27.27 8.98
C GLY A 264 12.11 27.69 7.63
N HIS A 265 11.79 28.92 7.21
CA HIS A 265 12.35 29.52 6.02
C HIS A 265 13.79 29.94 6.33
N SER A 266 14.76 29.20 5.78
CA SER A 266 16.10 29.74 5.56
C SER A 266 15.97 30.81 4.47
N SER A 267 16.13 32.07 4.87
CA SER A 267 16.05 33.23 3.99
C SER A 267 17.29 33.32 3.11
N GLY A 268 17.10 33.30 1.79
CA GLY A 268 18.03 33.84 0.80
C GLY A 268 17.29 34.88 -0.05
N PRO A 269 17.85 36.08 -0.30
CA PRO A 269 17.10 37.17 -0.91
C PRO A 269 17.10 37.03 -2.44
N MET A 270 15.91 36.98 -3.04
CA MET A 270 15.75 37.31 -4.46
C MET A 270 14.80 38.50 -4.60
N HIS A 271 15.32 39.50 -5.30
CA HIS A 271 14.77 40.81 -5.59
C HIS A 271 13.26 40.84 -5.86
N GLN A 272 12.55 41.68 -5.10
CA GLN A 272 11.27 42.26 -5.53
C GLN A 272 11.57 43.41 -6.49
N SER A 273 11.02 43.37 -7.69
CA SER A 273 10.88 44.56 -8.55
C SER A 273 9.46 45.10 -8.37
N MET A 274 9.36 46.36 -8.00
CA MET A 274 8.12 47.07 -7.68
C MET A 274 7.65 47.93 -8.87
N ALA A 275 6.34 47.82 -9.14
CA ALA A 275 5.39 48.90 -9.48
C ALA A 275 5.39 49.49 -10.93
N PRO A 276 4.35 50.25 -11.39
CA PRO A 276 3.19 50.76 -10.63
C PRO A 276 1.79 50.68 -11.30
N ASN A 277 0.78 50.94 -10.46
CA ASN A 277 -0.57 51.49 -10.71
C ASN A 277 -1.15 51.55 -12.13
N ALA A 278 -2.34 50.96 -12.30
CA ALA A 278 -3.44 51.61 -13.01
C ALA A 278 -4.79 51.10 -12.47
N ALA A 279 -5.53 52.00 -11.82
CA ALA A 279 -6.93 51.81 -11.48
C ALA A 279 -7.79 52.14 -12.71
N ILE A 280 -8.56 51.19 -13.23
CA ILE A 280 -9.72 51.47 -14.08
C ILE A 280 -10.84 50.52 -13.68
N ARG A 281 -11.89 51.09 -13.10
CA ARG A 281 -13.23 50.51 -13.00
C ARG A 281 -13.87 50.62 -14.37
N HIS A 282 -14.52 49.57 -14.89
CA HIS A 282 -15.80 49.67 -15.63
C HIS A 282 -16.42 48.28 -15.80
N SER A 283 -17.74 48.24 -15.62
CA SER A 283 -18.63 47.09 -15.63
C SER A 283 -18.96 46.64 -17.05
N ALA A 284 -18.91 45.33 -17.34
CA ALA A 284 -19.61 44.66 -18.45
C ALA A 284 -19.64 43.12 -18.23
N PRO A 285 -20.63 42.39 -18.76
CA PRO A 285 -21.04 41.10 -18.24
C PRO A 285 -20.13 39.94 -18.68
N ILE A 286 -19.87 39.04 -17.73
CA ILE A 286 -19.03 37.86 -17.89
C ILE A 286 -19.80 36.79 -18.67
N PHE A 287 -19.51 36.65 -19.97
CA PHE A 287 -19.65 35.35 -20.63
C PHE A 287 -18.59 34.44 -20.01
N ARG A 288 -19.01 33.59 -19.06
CA ARG A 288 -18.16 32.55 -18.48
C ARG A 288 -17.82 31.53 -19.56
N PRO A 289 -16.55 31.33 -19.93
CA PRO A 289 -16.14 30.08 -20.49
C PRO A 289 -16.35 29.03 -19.39
N LYS A 290 -16.95 27.90 -19.76
CA LYS A 290 -17.11 26.74 -18.89
C LYS A 290 -15.73 26.19 -18.58
N ASP A 291 -15.09 26.71 -17.53
CA ASP A 291 -13.93 26.08 -16.92
C ASP A 291 -14.37 24.71 -16.45
N THR A 292 -14.02 23.71 -17.26
CA THR A 292 -13.97 22.31 -16.83
C THR A 292 -12.92 22.24 -15.74
N ALA A 293 -13.35 22.53 -14.50
CA ALA A 293 -12.59 22.22 -13.30
C ALA A 293 -12.28 20.73 -13.36
N SER A 294 -11.06 20.40 -13.77
CA SER A 294 -10.55 19.04 -13.81
C SER A 294 -10.65 18.48 -12.40
N THR A 295 -11.66 17.64 -12.18
CA THR A 295 -11.79 16.82 -10.99
C THR A 295 -10.52 16.00 -10.86
N SER A 296 -9.70 16.30 -9.85
CA SER A 296 -8.42 15.64 -9.56
C SER A 296 -8.52 14.12 -9.36
N SER A 297 -9.73 13.57 -9.34
CA SER A 297 -10.08 12.16 -9.23
C SER A 297 -9.96 11.38 -10.54
N GLU A 298 -10.03 12.03 -11.71
CA GLU A 298 -9.93 11.33 -13.01
C GLU A 298 -8.47 11.00 -13.42
N SER A 299 -7.49 11.64 -12.78
CA SER A 299 -6.07 11.62 -13.16
C SER A 299 -5.23 10.47 -12.58
N ILE A 300 -5.79 9.59 -11.76
CA ILE A 300 -5.02 8.54 -11.07
C ILE A 300 -4.96 7.24 -11.87
N LYS A 301 -5.89 7.04 -12.82
CA LYS A 301 -5.85 5.88 -13.70
C LYS A 301 -4.73 6.09 -14.74
N PRO A 302 -3.74 5.19 -14.81
CA PRO A 302 -2.68 5.32 -15.78
C PRO A 302 -3.23 5.07 -17.20
N PRO A 303 -2.68 5.74 -18.23
CA PRO A 303 -3.05 5.45 -19.61
C PRO A 303 -2.58 4.04 -20.00
N ALA A 304 -3.23 3.43 -21.00
CA ALA A 304 -2.89 2.08 -21.49
C ALA A 304 -1.45 1.95 -22.04
N THR A 305 -0.77 3.08 -22.26
CA THR A 305 0.64 3.15 -22.66
C THR A 305 1.63 2.93 -21.51
N THR A 306 1.17 2.95 -20.24
CA THR A 306 2.03 2.59 -19.10
C THR A 306 1.92 1.12 -18.77
N VAL A 307 2.89 0.62 -18.00
CA VAL A 307 2.88 -0.76 -17.50
C VAL A 307 1.65 -1.01 -16.62
N GLY A 308 1.29 -0.10 -15.71
CA GLY A 308 0.10 -0.23 -14.86
C GLY A 308 -1.22 -0.17 -15.65
N GLY A 309 -1.32 0.72 -16.65
CA GLY A 309 -2.51 0.79 -17.52
C GLY A 309 -2.71 -0.45 -18.39
N SER A 310 -1.64 -1.21 -18.62
CA SER A 310 -1.69 -2.51 -19.30
C SER A 310 -1.84 -3.72 -18.37
N GLY A 311 -1.88 -3.51 -17.05
CA GLY A 311 -1.97 -4.57 -16.05
C GLY A 311 -0.72 -5.46 -15.94
N MET A 312 0.44 -4.99 -16.39
CA MET A 312 1.69 -5.77 -16.44
C MET A 312 2.63 -5.54 -15.25
N GLU A 313 2.27 -4.63 -14.35
CA GLU A 313 3.12 -4.17 -13.23
C GLU A 313 3.65 -5.31 -12.36
N LEU A 314 2.77 -6.21 -11.90
CA LEU A 314 3.17 -7.32 -11.03
C LEU A 314 4.01 -8.36 -11.78
N ARG A 315 3.64 -8.65 -13.03
CA ARG A 315 4.40 -9.58 -13.89
C ARG A 315 5.80 -9.04 -14.16
N TYR A 316 5.94 -7.75 -14.47
CA TYR A 316 7.23 -7.14 -14.77
C TYR A 316 8.10 -7.05 -13.53
N ALA A 317 7.51 -6.71 -12.37
CA ALA A 317 8.22 -6.73 -11.11
C ALA A 317 8.83 -8.12 -10.83
N ASN A 318 8.04 -9.19 -10.97
CA ASN A 318 8.53 -10.56 -10.77
C ASN A 318 9.65 -10.94 -11.77
N VAL A 319 9.50 -10.58 -13.04
CA VAL A 319 10.55 -10.82 -14.06
C VAL A 319 11.86 -10.10 -13.71
N ILE A 320 11.78 -8.83 -13.29
CA ILE A 320 12.97 -8.04 -12.91
C ILE A 320 13.66 -8.64 -11.68
N LEU A 321 12.90 -9.06 -10.68
CA LEU A 321 13.46 -9.62 -9.44
C LEU A 321 14.06 -11.02 -9.65
N SER A 322 13.41 -11.84 -10.48
CA SER A 322 13.99 -13.13 -10.90
C SER A 322 15.25 -12.93 -11.74
N ALA A 323 15.30 -11.93 -12.61
CA ALA A 323 16.51 -11.55 -13.34
C ALA A 323 17.64 -11.09 -12.40
N GLU A 324 17.32 -10.31 -11.37
CA GLU A 324 18.30 -9.88 -10.34
C GLU A 324 18.82 -11.07 -9.53
N THR A 325 17.96 -12.03 -9.20
CA THR A 325 18.33 -13.25 -8.48
C THR A 325 19.25 -14.13 -9.33
N LEU A 326 18.91 -14.30 -10.61
CA LEU A 326 19.73 -15.03 -11.57
C LEU A 326 21.10 -14.36 -11.78
N LEU A 327 21.15 -13.03 -11.88
CA LEU A 327 22.43 -12.30 -11.97
C LEU A 327 23.32 -12.56 -10.74
N LYS A 328 22.74 -12.56 -9.54
CA LYS A 328 23.48 -12.86 -8.29
C LYS A 328 24.02 -14.28 -8.27
N ALA A 329 23.26 -15.25 -8.81
CA ALA A 329 23.69 -16.63 -8.92
C ALA A 329 24.83 -16.83 -9.93
N LEU A 330 24.76 -16.14 -11.08
CA LEU A 330 25.77 -16.26 -12.16
C LEU A 330 27.08 -15.52 -11.87
N ARG A 331 27.06 -14.51 -10.98
CA ARG A 331 28.21 -13.63 -10.71
C ARG A 331 29.49 -14.38 -10.29
N PRO A 332 29.45 -15.35 -9.35
CA PRO A 332 30.65 -16.10 -8.95
C PRO A 332 31.22 -16.91 -10.11
N ALA A 333 30.37 -17.63 -10.85
CA ALA A 333 30.77 -18.46 -11.98
C ALA A 333 31.48 -17.66 -13.08
N ILE A 334 30.96 -16.47 -13.41
CA ILE A 334 31.57 -15.58 -14.42
C ILE A 334 32.89 -14.99 -13.92
N ARG A 335 33.01 -14.66 -12.62
CA ARG A 335 34.22 -14.07 -12.02
C ARG A 335 35.27 -15.10 -11.57
N ASN A 336 35.06 -16.39 -11.82
CA ASN A 336 35.93 -17.49 -11.36
C ASN A 336 36.04 -17.59 -9.82
N GLU A 337 34.99 -17.18 -9.12
CA GLU A 337 34.82 -17.43 -7.69
C GLU A 337 34.03 -18.75 -7.54
N GLU A 338 34.37 -19.58 -6.55
CA GLU A 338 33.87 -20.96 -6.37
C GLU A 338 32.42 -21.18 -6.87
N ALA A 339 32.27 -22.06 -7.86
CA ALA A 339 31.00 -22.26 -8.56
C ALA A 339 29.96 -22.90 -7.64
N HIS A 340 28.76 -22.32 -7.62
CA HIS A 340 27.60 -22.87 -6.93
C HIS A 340 26.93 -23.97 -7.79
N ASP A 341 26.04 -24.76 -7.17
CA ASP A 341 25.30 -25.85 -7.81
C ASP A 341 24.50 -25.38 -9.05
N GLY A 342 24.92 -25.81 -10.24
CA GLY A 342 24.31 -25.44 -11.52
C GLY A 342 22.85 -25.89 -11.71
N MET A 343 22.38 -26.85 -10.91
CA MET A 343 20.97 -27.27 -10.93
C MET A 343 20.03 -26.15 -10.48
N THR A 344 20.49 -25.33 -9.54
CA THR A 344 19.71 -24.19 -9.02
C THR A 344 19.55 -23.09 -10.07
N GLU A 345 20.59 -22.81 -10.86
CA GLU A 345 20.58 -21.80 -11.93
C GLU A 345 19.65 -22.19 -13.09
N LEU A 346 19.66 -23.47 -13.49
CA LEU A 346 18.78 -24.01 -14.53
C LEU A 346 17.30 -23.86 -14.17
N SER A 347 16.95 -24.15 -12.91
CA SER A 347 15.59 -23.99 -12.39
C SER A 347 15.15 -22.51 -12.40
N MET A 348 16.03 -21.61 -11.95
CA MET A 348 15.77 -20.15 -12.00
C MET A 348 15.56 -19.64 -13.43
N ARG A 349 16.35 -20.14 -14.40
CA ARG A 349 16.22 -19.77 -15.83
C ARG A 349 14.88 -20.22 -16.41
N ASP A 350 14.46 -21.44 -16.12
CA ASP A 350 13.19 -22.00 -16.60
C ASP A 350 11.98 -21.24 -16.02
N GLU A 351 11.98 -20.97 -14.72
CA GLU A 351 10.92 -20.19 -14.07
C GLU A 351 10.86 -18.75 -14.62
N LEU A 352 12.03 -18.11 -14.82
CA LEU A 352 12.09 -16.80 -15.45
C LEU A 352 11.46 -16.82 -16.85
N TYR A 353 11.82 -17.81 -17.68
CA TYR A 353 11.29 -17.92 -19.05
C TYR A 353 9.77 -18.15 -19.08
N LYS A 354 9.23 -18.95 -18.15
CA LYS A 354 7.77 -19.20 -18.01
C LYS A 354 6.98 -17.94 -17.69
N MET A 355 7.57 -17.00 -16.94
CA MET A 355 6.92 -15.73 -16.60
C MET A 355 6.90 -14.71 -17.76
N LEU A 356 7.72 -14.88 -18.80
CA LEU A 356 7.88 -13.88 -19.85
C LEU A 356 6.65 -13.74 -20.77
N PRO A 357 6.14 -12.52 -20.97
CA PRO A 357 5.17 -12.24 -22.02
C PRO A 357 5.66 -12.69 -23.40
N VAL A 358 4.74 -13.08 -24.29
CA VAL A 358 5.05 -13.50 -25.66
C VAL A 358 5.84 -12.41 -26.42
N THR A 359 5.47 -11.14 -26.23
CA THR A 359 6.13 -9.99 -26.84
C THR A 359 7.59 -9.86 -26.40
N ILE A 360 7.86 -9.97 -25.09
CA ILE A 360 9.22 -9.94 -24.54
C ILE A 360 10.04 -11.11 -25.10
N ARG A 361 9.48 -12.33 -25.12
CA ARG A 361 10.16 -13.50 -25.71
C ARG A 361 10.51 -13.29 -27.18
N ALA A 362 9.61 -12.70 -27.97
CA ALA A 362 9.86 -12.42 -29.38
C ALA A 362 11.00 -11.40 -29.55
N HIS A 363 11.00 -10.32 -28.78
CA HIS A 363 12.06 -9.30 -28.82
C HIS A 363 13.43 -9.83 -28.36
N VAL A 364 13.46 -10.64 -27.29
CA VAL A 364 14.70 -11.29 -26.82
C VAL A 364 15.25 -12.22 -27.91
N LYS A 365 14.42 -13.08 -28.51
CA LYS A 365 14.83 -13.97 -29.60
C LYS A 365 15.37 -13.20 -30.82
N ALA A 366 14.74 -12.09 -31.18
CA ALA A 366 15.19 -11.25 -32.28
C ALA A 366 16.57 -10.63 -31.99
N LYS A 367 16.74 -10.00 -30.82
CA LYS A 367 18.03 -9.40 -30.41
C LYS A 367 19.14 -10.44 -30.22
N LEU A 368 18.83 -11.62 -29.69
CA LEU A 368 19.81 -12.69 -29.56
C LEU A 368 20.29 -13.20 -30.93
N ARG A 369 19.39 -13.40 -31.89
CA ARG A 369 19.80 -13.79 -33.26
C ARG A 369 20.73 -12.77 -33.89
N GLU A 370 20.50 -11.49 -33.66
CA GLU A 370 21.38 -10.42 -34.14
C GLU A 370 22.77 -10.48 -33.49
N ARG A 371 22.84 -10.62 -32.15
CA ARG A 371 24.12 -10.67 -31.43
C ARG A 371 24.92 -11.95 -31.68
N LEU A 372 24.26 -13.10 -31.76
CA LEU A 372 24.93 -14.39 -31.99
C LEU A 372 25.34 -14.61 -33.46
N ARG A 373 24.91 -13.76 -34.41
CA ARG A 373 25.41 -13.78 -35.79
C ARG A 373 26.89 -13.38 -35.91
N GLY A 374 27.46 -12.74 -34.88
CA GLY A 374 28.84 -12.26 -34.88
C GLY A 374 29.93 -13.29 -34.53
N GLY A 375 29.59 -14.47 -34.00
CA GLY A 375 30.56 -15.49 -33.58
C GLY A 375 31.30 -15.15 -32.27
N GLN A 376 31.48 -16.18 -31.43
CA GLN A 376 32.18 -16.29 -30.14
C GLN A 376 32.10 -15.10 -29.16
N VAL A 377 31.41 -15.31 -28.03
CA VAL A 377 31.37 -14.33 -26.94
C VAL A 377 32.63 -14.52 -26.09
N ASP A 378 33.55 -13.56 -26.16
CA ASP A 378 34.76 -13.52 -25.33
C ASP A 378 34.41 -13.27 -23.85
N GLY A 379 35.23 -13.79 -22.93
CA GLY A 379 35.05 -13.64 -21.48
C GLY A 379 35.00 -12.17 -21.04
N GLU A 380 35.82 -11.31 -21.64
CA GLU A 380 35.81 -9.86 -21.35
C GLU A 380 34.49 -9.20 -21.78
N ALA A 381 33.92 -9.63 -22.91
CA ALA A 381 32.62 -9.16 -23.38
C ALA A 381 31.47 -9.60 -22.45
N VAL A 382 31.57 -10.80 -21.85
CA VAL A 382 30.59 -11.29 -20.86
C VAL A 382 30.65 -10.47 -19.57
N VAL A 383 31.85 -10.15 -19.08
CA VAL A 383 32.02 -9.30 -17.88
C VAL A 383 31.45 -7.90 -18.14
N THR A 384 31.74 -7.31 -19.30
CA THR A 384 31.18 -6.01 -19.70
C THR A 384 29.65 -6.05 -19.79
N ALA A 385 29.10 -7.13 -20.35
CA ALA A 385 27.66 -7.34 -20.42
C ALA A 385 27.04 -7.50 -19.02
N MET A 386 27.71 -8.22 -18.11
CA MET A 386 27.29 -8.37 -16.72
C MET A 386 27.22 -7.02 -16.01
N ASP A 387 28.26 -6.18 -16.15
CA ASP A 387 28.30 -4.86 -15.53
C ASP A 387 27.24 -3.91 -16.12
N ALA A 388 26.94 -4.05 -17.43
CA ALA A 388 25.83 -3.34 -18.07
C ALA A 388 24.45 -3.79 -17.53
N VAL A 389 24.24 -5.11 -17.36
CA VAL A 389 23.01 -5.66 -16.77
C VAL A 389 22.85 -5.21 -15.32
N ASP A 390 23.92 -5.26 -14.51
CA ASP A 390 23.93 -4.74 -13.14
C ASP A 390 23.62 -3.23 -13.14
N GLY A 391 24.16 -2.50 -14.11
CA GLY A 391 23.86 -1.08 -14.35
C GLY A 391 22.38 -0.78 -14.55
N VAL A 392 21.69 -1.59 -15.37
CA VAL A 392 20.26 -1.45 -15.60
C VAL A 392 19.45 -1.86 -14.36
N LEU A 393 19.78 -2.99 -13.74
CA LEU A 393 19.08 -3.50 -12.56
C LEU A 393 19.25 -2.60 -11.34
N ARG A 394 20.34 -1.83 -11.23
CA ARG A 394 20.56 -0.91 -10.11
C ARG A 394 19.46 0.16 -9.98
N TRP A 395 18.93 0.65 -11.10
CA TRP A 395 17.83 1.62 -11.08
C TRP A 395 16.45 0.99 -11.31
N LEU A 396 16.39 -0.18 -11.98
CA LEU A 396 15.13 -0.87 -12.27
C LEU A 396 14.65 -1.75 -11.11
N GLY A 397 15.58 -2.40 -10.41
CA GLY A 397 15.34 -3.29 -9.27
C GLY A 397 14.58 -2.62 -8.12
N PRO A 398 14.96 -1.40 -7.67
CA PRO A 398 14.21 -0.68 -6.64
C PRO A 398 12.73 -0.47 -7.03
N MET A 399 12.45 -0.09 -8.29
CA MET A 399 11.06 0.08 -8.75
C MET A 399 10.26 -1.23 -8.74
N ALA A 400 10.91 -2.35 -9.05
CA ALA A 400 10.29 -3.68 -8.99
C ALA A 400 9.97 -4.09 -7.54
N HIS A 401 10.91 -3.90 -6.62
CA HIS A 401 10.69 -4.12 -5.18
C HIS A 401 9.54 -3.24 -4.65
N ASP A 402 9.55 -1.95 -5.01
CA ASP A 402 8.50 -1.02 -4.64
C ASP A 402 7.15 -1.40 -5.23
N THR A 403 7.11 -1.99 -6.44
CA THR A 403 5.87 -2.49 -7.05
C THR A 403 5.29 -3.67 -6.27
N LEU A 404 6.13 -4.64 -5.85
CA LEU A 404 5.68 -5.74 -5.00
C LEU A 404 5.19 -5.26 -3.65
N ARG A 405 5.98 -4.39 -3.00
CA ARG A 405 5.61 -3.78 -1.72
C ARG A 405 4.29 -3.03 -1.83
N TRP A 406 4.11 -2.23 -2.87
CA TRP A 406 2.91 -1.44 -3.11
C TRP A 406 1.65 -2.32 -3.27
N HIS A 407 1.80 -3.47 -3.92
CA HIS A 407 0.73 -4.45 -4.11
C HIS A 407 0.42 -5.18 -2.79
N ASP A 408 1.44 -5.60 -2.05
CA ASP A 408 1.28 -6.26 -0.74
C ASP A 408 0.60 -5.33 0.28
N GLU A 409 1.00 -4.05 0.37
CA GLU A 409 0.36 -3.05 1.25
C GLU A 409 -1.13 -2.80 0.96
N ARG A 410 -1.60 -3.22 -0.22
CA ARG A 410 -3.00 -3.13 -0.66
C ARG A 410 -3.71 -4.48 -0.65
N SER A 411 -3.00 -5.57 -0.39
CA SER A 411 -3.61 -6.86 -0.13
C SER A 411 -4.51 -6.75 1.11
N MET A 412 -5.60 -7.52 1.10
CA MET A 412 -6.50 -7.60 2.26
C MET A 412 -5.98 -8.57 3.33
N GLU A 413 -4.69 -8.94 3.26
CA GLU A 413 -4.08 -9.85 4.21
C GLU A 413 -4.16 -9.31 5.65
N ARG A 414 -4.23 -10.24 6.60
CA ARG A 414 -4.40 -9.94 8.04
C ARG A 414 -3.41 -8.91 8.55
N LYS A 415 -2.15 -8.99 8.09
CA LYS A 415 -1.06 -8.09 8.49
C LYS A 415 -1.26 -6.66 7.96
N GLN A 416 -1.84 -6.51 6.77
CA GLN A 416 -1.90 -5.23 6.05
C GLN A 416 -3.18 -4.44 6.36
N ARG A 417 -4.26 -5.11 6.77
CA ARG A 417 -5.57 -4.49 7.07
C ARG A 417 -5.51 -3.34 8.09
N PHE A 418 -4.67 -3.48 9.12
CA PHE A 418 -4.51 -2.49 10.19
C PHE A 418 -3.13 -1.82 10.20
N SER A 419 -2.36 -1.97 9.11
CA SER A 419 -1.04 -1.33 9.00
C SER A 419 -1.19 0.19 9.02
N MET A 420 -0.41 0.82 9.89
CA MET A 420 -0.35 2.27 10.09
C MET A 420 0.89 2.89 9.45
N GLN A 421 1.74 2.08 8.81
CA GLN A 421 3.00 2.54 8.23
C GLN A 421 2.76 3.41 6.99
N PRO A 422 3.65 4.39 6.70
CA PRO A 422 3.65 5.10 5.43
C PRO A 422 3.72 4.11 4.25
N ARG A 423 2.79 4.26 3.31
CA ARG A 423 2.72 3.39 2.13
C ARG A 423 3.65 3.87 1.03
N ALA A 424 4.13 2.93 0.21
CA ALA A 424 4.90 3.25 -0.98
C ALA A 424 4.02 4.06 -1.96
N PRO A 425 4.49 5.21 -2.50
CA PRO A 425 3.76 5.97 -3.51
C PRO A 425 3.87 5.31 -4.90
N MET A 426 2.80 5.34 -5.69
CA MET A 426 2.72 4.76 -7.05
C MET A 426 3.77 5.32 -8.01
N VAL A 427 4.22 6.56 -7.80
CA VAL A 427 5.21 7.19 -8.68
C VAL A 427 6.58 6.53 -8.63
N GLN A 428 6.88 5.79 -7.56
CA GLN A 428 8.15 5.05 -7.39
C GLN A 428 8.06 3.60 -7.89
N THR A 429 6.87 3.17 -8.31
CA THR A 429 6.60 1.81 -8.82
C THR A 429 6.54 1.81 -10.34
N LEU A 430 6.40 0.62 -10.93
CA LEU A 430 6.18 0.48 -12.37
C LEU A 430 4.79 0.95 -12.83
N HIS A 431 3.89 1.35 -11.93
CA HIS A 431 2.50 1.66 -12.28
C HIS A 431 2.38 2.76 -13.36
N PHE A 432 3.16 3.83 -13.23
CA PHE A 432 3.21 4.94 -14.18
C PHE A 432 4.36 4.87 -15.18
N ALA A 433 5.16 3.79 -15.15
CA ALA A 433 6.29 3.61 -16.05
C ALA A 433 5.83 3.43 -17.50
N ASP A 434 6.50 4.08 -18.45
CA ASP A 434 6.26 3.90 -19.88
C ASP A 434 6.52 2.44 -20.27
N ARG A 435 5.51 1.80 -20.88
CA ARG A 435 5.58 0.38 -21.19
C ARG A 435 6.68 0.07 -22.20
N ARG A 436 6.86 0.89 -23.24
CA ARG A 436 7.85 0.62 -24.29
C ARG A 436 9.28 0.74 -23.75
N LYS A 437 9.54 1.77 -22.94
CA LYS A 437 10.84 1.93 -22.27
C LYS A 437 11.12 0.79 -21.30
N THR A 438 10.11 0.35 -20.56
CA THR A 438 10.24 -0.75 -19.61
C THR A 438 10.49 -2.08 -20.33
N ASP A 439 9.75 -2.37 -21.41
CA ASP A 439 9.95 -3.54 -22.26
C ASP A 439 11.38 -3.57 -22.80
N ALA A 440 11.89 -2.45 -23.32
CA ALA A 440 13.25 -2.35 -23.84
C ALA A 440 14.31 -2.65 -22.77
N ALA A 441 14.17 -2.08 -21.57
CA ALA A 441 15.09 -2.31 -20.46
C ALA A 441 15.07 -3.78 -19.98
N ILE A 442 13.88 -4.38 -19.86
CA ILE A 442 13.73 -5.80 -19.50
C ILE A 442 14.39 -6.68 -20.58
N VAL A 443 14.15 -6.40 -21.86
CA VAL A 443 14.75 -7.16 -22.96
C VAL A 443 16.27 -7.05 -22.94
N GLU A 444 16.85 -5.88 -22.65
CA GLU A 444 18.30 -5.71 -22.53
C GLU A 444 18.90 -6.53 -21.40
N VAL A 445 18.27 -6.52 -20.22
CA VAL A 445 18.66 -7.37 -19.08
C VAL A 445 18.62 -8.85 -19.46
N LEU A 446 17.53 -9.31 -20.07
CA LEU A 446 17.35 -10.72 -20.43
C LEU A 446 18.32 -11.18 -21.54
N VAL A 447 18.64 -10.31 -22.50
CA VAL A 447 19.65 -10.61 -23.53
C VAL A 447 21.03 -10.75 -22.89
N GLY A 448 21.42 -9.85 -21.99
CA GLY A 448 22.68 -9.96 -21.26
C GLY A 448 22.76 -11.23 -20.42
N LEU A 449 21.70 -11.56 -19.66
CA LEU A 449 21.61 -12.81 -18.90
C LEU A 449 21.70 -14.05 -19.79
N SER A 450 21.06 -14.03 -20.96
CA SER A 450 21.13 -15.16 -21.90
C SER A 450 22.54 -15.38 -22.45
N CYS A 451 23.29 -14.30 -22.73
CA CYS A 451 24.70 -14.40 -23.13
C CYS A 451 25.58 -14.97 -22.00
N MET A 452 25.33 -14.53 -20.76
CA MET A 452 26.02 -15.03 -19.57
C MET A 452 25.77 -16.53 -19.35
N CYS A 453 24.51 -16.97 -19.40
CA CYS A 453 24.17 -18.40 -19.30
C CYS A 453 24.80 -19.21 -20.41
N TRP A 454 24.81 -18.70 -21.65
CA TRP A 454 25.42 -19.42 -22.77
C TRP A 454 26.93 -19.59 -22.60
N TYR A 455 27.63 -18.57 -22.10
CA TYR A 455 29.06 -18.64 -21.82
C TYR A 455 29.39 -19.61 -20.67
N ASP A 456 28.61 -19.57 -19.58
CA ASP A 456 28.78 -20.49 -18.45
C ASP A 456 28.47 -21.95 -18.87
N ASP A 457 27.41 -22.18 -19.65
CA ASP A 457 27.08 -23.49 -20.22
C ASP A 457 28.24 -24.02 -21.09
N GLN A 458 28.90 -23.17 -21.88
CA GLN A 458 30.08 -23.55 -22.69
C GLN A 458 31.30 -23.88 -21.82
N ARG A 459 31.54 -23.13 -20.75
CA ARG A 459 32.66 -23.39 -19.82
C ARG A 459 32.52 -24.70 -19.05
N ARG A 460 31.29 -25.10 -18.75
CA ARG A 460 30.99 -26.34 -18.01
C ARG A 460 30.97 -27.58 -18.90
N GLN A 461 30.99 -27.43 -20.24
CA GLN A 461 31.11 -28.57 -21.13
C GLN A 461 32.50 -29.20 -20.99
N PRO A 462 32.59 -30.51 -20.69
CA PRO A 462 33.87 -31.20 -20.65
C PRO A 462 34.47 -31.27 -22.06
N ALA A 463 35.80 -31.16 -22.16
CA ALA A 463 36.54 -31.13 -23.42
C ALA A 463 36.45 -32.42 -24.27
N ASP A 464 35.88 -33.51 -23.74
CA ASP A 464 35.96 -34.87 -24.31
C ASP A 464 34.71 -35.34 -25.08
N TRP A 465 33.94 -34.45 -25.71
CA TRP A 465 32.81 -34.86 -26.58
C TRP A 465 33.11 -34.86 -28.08
N ASN A 466 34.38 -34.72 -28.48
CA ASN A 466 34.83 -34.78 -29.87
C ASN A 466 35.97 -35.81 -30.06
N GLU A 467 35.76 -37.06 -29.63
CA GLU A 467 36.48 -38.23 -30.18
C GLU A 467 35.49 -39.31 -30.62
#